data_AF-A0A2S3W303-F1
#
_entry.id   AF-A0A2S3W303-F1
#
_cell.length_a   1.000
_cell.length_b   1.000
_cell.length_c   1.000
_cell.angle_alpha   90.00
_cell.angle_beta   90.00
_cell.angle_gamma   90.00
#
_symmetry.space_group_name_H-M   'P 1'
#
loop_
_entity.id
_entity.type
_entity.pdbx_description
1 polymer ?
#
loop_
_entity_poly.entity_id
_entity_poly.type
_entity_poly.pdbx_seq_one_letter_code
_entity_poly.pdbx_strand_id
1 'polypeptide(L)'
;MDDVGEMTWSLKQVEDLLPQLPSAVERRKLGERLREAVQALRAAPQQIQRIRTLMELADVLECSSDLLDEVRDAALEIGEELENVSDPEVLHTATDEYRRTLIPAVGRLEHALRERCRVFTAERFQPQVGIGKLLTQMHVPDNLGERLVACAQQGMQLATQGTVAEMLSGLRTRLAELDALQRERSTRIPDGEVGGFIAALVEERATLAMVTPDVVQWLAEHGALEDFVVRPR
;
A
#
# COMPACT_ATOMS: atom_id res chain seq x y z
N MET A 1 -71.86 -27.47 -3.18
CA MET A 1 -72.11 -26.76 -4.46
C MET A 1 -71.52 -25.33 -4.44
N ASP A 2 -70.57 -25.01 -3.54
CA ASP A 2 -69.94 -23.67 -3.46
C ASP A 2 -68.55 -23.58 -4.16
N ASP A 3 -67.96 -24.70 -4.54
CA ASP A 3 -66.57 -24.77 -5.03
C ASP A 3 -66.40 -24.24 -6.47
N VAL A 4 -67.48 -24.23 -7.27
CA VAL A 4 -67.45 -23.72 -8.65
C VAL A 4 -67.49 -22.17 -8.66
N GLY A 5 -68.10 -21.54 -7.66
CA GLY A 5 -68.18 -20.08 -7.54
C GLY A 5 -66.84 -19.44 -7.17
N GLU A 6 -66.08 -20.06 -6.25
CA GLU A 6 -64.74 -19.59 -5.84
C GLU A 6 -63.69 -19.80 -6.93
N MET A 7 -63.69 -20.95 -7.63
CA MET A 7 -62.77 -21.20 -8.75
C MET A 7 -62.97 -20.20 -9.90
N THR A 8 -64.21 -19.82 -10.19
CA THR A 8 -64.50 -18.88 -11.30
C THR A 8 -64.08 -17.44 -10.96
N TRP A 9 -64.12 -17.06 -9.67
CA TRP A 9 -63.62 -15.75 -9.20
C TRP A 9 -62.09 -15.70 -9.20
N SER A 10 -61.44 -16.80 -8.79
CA SER A 10 -59.98 -16.94 -8.84
C SER A 10 -59.42 -16.92 -10.26
N LEU A 11 -60.08 -17.59 -11.22
CA LEU A 11 -59.69 -17.58 -12.63
C LEU A 11 -59.83 -16.20 -13.28
N LYS A 12 -60.92 -15.48 -13.00
CA LYS A 12 -61.12 -14.11 -13.51
C LYS A 12 -60.09 -13.13 -12.97
N GLN A 13 -59.72 -13.25 -11.70
CA GLN A 13 -58.67 -12.43 -11.11
C GLN A 13 -57.29 -12.71 -11.71
N VAL A 14 -56.99 -13.96 -12.03
CA VAL A 14 -55.73 -14.32 -12.71
C VAL A 14 -55.73 -13.81 -14.16
N GLU A 15 -56.85 -13.86 -14.86
CA GLU A 15 -57.03 -13.26 -16.21
C GLU A 15 -56.89 -11.74 -16.21
N ASP A 16 -57.38 -11.05 -15.19
CA ASP A 16 -57.26 -9.58 -15.05
C ASP A 16 -55.84 -9.14 -14.64
N LEU A 17 -55.09 -10.02 -13.96
CA LEU A 17 -53.71 -9.78 -13.53
C LEU A 17 -52.67 -10.14 -14.61
N LEU A 18 -52.97 -11.08 -15.51
CA LEU A 18 -52.11 -11.51 -16.61
C LEU A 18 -51.58 -10.36 -17.48
N PRO A 19 -52.40 -9.36 -17.90
CA PRO A 19 -51.94 -8.18 -18.63
C PRO A 19 -51.04 -7.25 -17.79
N GLN A 20 -51.15 -7.30 -16.46
CA GLN A 20 -50.43 -6.41 -15.55
C GLN A 20 -49.09 -7.01 -15.10
N LEU A 21 -48.93 -8.34 -15.18
CA LEU A 21 -47.71 -9.06 -14.81
C LEU A 21 -46.44 -8.51 -15.47
N PRO A 22 -46.39 -8.23 -16.80
CA PRO A 22 -45.19 -7.66 -17.42
C PRO A 22 -44.80 -6.32 -16.79
N SER A 23 -45.77 -5.44 -16.55
CA SER A 23 -45.51 -4.13 -15.94
C SER A 23 -45.03 -4.24 -14.48
N ALA A 24 -45.55 -5.21 -13.72
CA ALA A 24 -45.13 -5.47 -12.35
C ALA A 24 -43.71 -6.07 -12.28
N VAL A 25 -43.37 -6.94 -13.23
CA VAL A 25 -42.01 -7.49 -13.37
C VAL A 25 -41.01 -6.39 -13.72
N GLU A 26 -41.33 -5.50 -14.66
CA GLU A 26 -40.45 -4.38 -15.03
C GLU A 26 -40.27 -3.39 -13.86
N ARG A 27 -41.34 -3.08 -13.11
CA ARG A 27 -41.22 -2.25 -11.89
C ARG A 27 -40.34 -2.90 -10.82
N ARG A 28 -40.44 -4.22 -10.64
CA ARG A 28 -39.60 -4.96 -9.70
C ARG A 28 -38.12 -4.92 -10.11
N LYS A 29 -37.82 -5.19 -11.39
CA LYS A 29 -36.45 -5.12 -11.93
C LYS A 29 -35.86 -3.71 -11.75
N LEU A 30 -36.63 -2.68 -12.08
CA LEU A 30 -36.23 -1.29 -11.88
C LEU A 30 -35.90 -0.98 -10.42
N GLY A 31 -36.74 -1.43 -9.49
CA GLY A 31 -36.51 -1.25 -8.05
C GLY A 31 -35.28 -1.99 -7.53
N GLU A 32 -34.95 -3.15 -8.11
CA GLU A 32 -33.74 -3.91 -7.80
C GLU A 32 -32.48 -3.20 -8.33
N ARG A 33 -32.50 -2.76 -9.58
CA ARG A 33 -31.43 -1.95 -10.20
C ARG A 33 -31.16 -0.66 -9.45
N LEU A 34 -32.21 0.07 -9.06
CA LEU A 34 -32.08 1.30 -8.28
C LEU A 34 -31.46 1.02 -6.90
N ARG A 35 -31.85 -0.09 -6.25
CA ARG A 35 -31.26 -0.48 -4.96
C ARG A 35 -29.76 -0.77 -5.10
N GLU A 36 -29.37 -1.46 -6.15
CA GLU A 36 -27.96 -1.74 -6.45
C GLU A 36 -27.15 -0.48 -6.75
N ALA A 37 -27.71 0.44 -7.53
CA ALA A 37 -27.11 1.76 -7.79
C ALA A 37 -26.91 2.55 -6.50
N VAL A 38 -27.94 2.62 -5.65
CA VAL A 38 -27.85 3.30 -4.34
C VAL A 38 -26.77 2.66 -3.45
N GLN A 39 -26.65 1.33 -3.44
CA GLN A 39 -25.61 0.65 -2.66
C GLN A 39 -24.20 0.97 -3.18
N ALA A 40 -24.00 0.96 -4.49
CA ALA A 40 -22.71 1.30 -5.09
C ALA A 40 -22.30 2.75 -4.80
N LEU A 41 -23.24 3.70 -4.96
CA LEU A 41 -23.02 5.11 -4.67
C LEU A 41 -22.76 5.36 -3.18
N ARG A 42 -23.41 4.62 -2.28
CA ARG A 42 -23.12 4.68 -0.84
C ARG A 42 -21.70 4.21 -0.50
N ALA A 43 -21.12 3.31 -1.30
CA ALA A 43 -19.75 2.86 -1.13
C ALA A 43 -18.71 3.78 -1.79
N ALA A 44 -19.13 4.72 -2.65
CA ALA A 44 -18.23 5.61 -3.38
C ALA A 44 -17.33 6.47 -2.47
N PRO A 45 -17.79 7.06 -1.34
CA PRO A 45 -16.91 7.80 -0.44
C PRO A 45 -15.75 6.97 0.10
N GLN A 46 -15.98 5.68 0.38
CA GLN A 46 -14.95 4.76 0.83
C GLN A 46 -13.93 4.47 -0.29
N GLN A 47 -14.39 4.32 -1.54
CA GLN A 47 -13.48 4.15 -2.69
C GLN A 47 -12.67 5.41 -2.97
N ILE A 48 -13.27 6.60 -2.87
CA ILE A 48 -12.55 7.87 -3.00
C ILE A 48 -11.46 7.97 -1.95
N GLN A 49 -11.74 7.61 -0.69
CA GLN A 49 -10.73 7.61 0.37
C GLN A 49 -9.61 6.62 0.07
N ARG A 50 -9.94 5.42 -0.42
CA ARG A 50 -8.95 4.42 -0.82
C ARG A 50 -8.05 4.92 -1.96
N ILE A 51 -8.62 5.56 -2.98
CA ILE A 51 -7.86 6.18 -4.09
C ILE A 51 -6.91 7.24 -3.55
N ARG A 52 -7.38 8.15 -2.68
CA ARG A 52 -6.51 9.17 -2.05
C ARG A 52 -5.34 8.54 -1.31
N THR A 53 -5.60 7.50 -0.51
CA THR A 53 -4.54 6.78 0.21
C THR A 53 -3.54 6.11 -0.75
N LEU A 54 -3.99 5.55 -1.87
CA LEU A 54 -3.12 5.00 -2.91
C LEU A 54 -2.27 6.08 -3.57
N MET A 55 -2.84 7.26 -3.85
CA MET A 55 -2.09 8.40 -4.40
C MET A 55 -1.04 8.92 -3.42
N GLU A 56 -1.39 9.05 -2.13
CA GLU A 56 -0.41 9.41 -1.09
C GLU A 56 0.71 8.37 -0.95
N LEU A 57 0.39 7.08 -1.10
CA LEU A 57 1.41 6.03 -1.11
C LEU A 57 2.30 6.12 -2.35
N ALA A 58 1.72 6.38 -3.52
CA ALA A 58 2.48 6.57 -4.75
C ALA A 58 3.46 7.76 -4.64
N ASP A 59 3.05 8.85 -3.98
CA ASP A 59 3.89 10.02 -3.71
C ASP A 59 5.07 9.66 -2.80
N VAL A 60 4.82 8.97 -1.68
CA VAL A 60 5.89 8.51 -0.76
C VAL A 60 6.88 7.55 -1.45
N LEU A 61 6.41 6.77 -2.44
CA LEU A 61 7.22 5.82 -3.20
C LEU A 61 7.86 6.44 -4.46
N GLU A 62 7.62 7.73 -4.72
CA GLU A 62 8.09 8.47 -5.89
C GLU A 62 7.74 7.77 -7.21
N CYS A 63 6.51 7.24 -7.30
CA CYS A 63 6.02 6.55 -8.50
C CYS A 63 5.73 7.52 -9.65
N SER A 64 5.84 7.04 -10.90
CA SER A 64 5.46 7.79 -12.09
C SER A 64 3.95 8.03 -12.17
N SER A 65 3.55 9.13 -12.81
CA SER A 65 2.14 9.48 -13.07
C SER A 65 1.40 8.41 -13.87
N ASP A 66 2.10 7.69 -14.75
CA ASP A 66 1.53 6.68 -15.65
C ASP A 66 0.79 5.57 -14.91
N LEU A 67 1.25 5.22 -13.69
CA LEU A 67 0.57 4.23 -12.84
C LEU A 67 -0.77 4.72 -12.31
N LEU A 68 -0.95 6.04 -12.19
CA LEU A 68 -2.16 6.69 -11.68
C LEU A 68 -3.14 7.06 -12.80
N ASP A 69 -2.67 7.18 -14.04
CA ASP A 69 -3.46 7.61 -15.18
C ASP A 69 -4.67 6.68 -15.41
N GLU A 70 -4.50 5.36 -15.33
CA GLU A 70 -5.61 4.40 -15.52
C GLU A 70 -6.75 4.61 -14.50
N VAL A 71 -6.41 4.86 -13.22
CA VAL A 71 -7.42 5.12 -12.18
C VAL A 71 -8.04 6.51 -12.35
N ARG A 72 -7.25 7.50 -12.76
CA ARG A 72 -7.75 8.85 -13.04
C ARG A 72 -8.73 8.84 -14.19
N ASP A 73 -8.37 8.22 -15.30
CA ASP A 73 -9.17 8.20 -16.53
C ASP A 73 -10.47 7.44 -16.28
N ALA A 74 -10.43 6.28 -15.60
CA ALA A 74 -11.63 5.55 -15.18
C ALA A 74 -12.51 6.37 -14.21
N ALA A 75 -11.91 7.13 -13.28
CA ALA A 75 -12.68 7.95 -12.34
C ALA A 75 -13.35 9.15 -13.05
N LEU A 76 -12.69 9.74 -14.04
CA LEU A 76 -13.23 10.83 -14.85
C LEU A 76 -14.38 10.35 -15.74
N GLU A 77 -14.18 9.26 -16.47
CA GLU A 77 -15.18 8.65 -17.35
C GLU A 77 -16.46 8.33 -16.58
N ILE A 78 -16.34 7.64 -15.44
CA ILE A 78 -17.49 7.32 -14.58
C ILE A 78 -18.11 8.59 -13.97
N GLY A 79 -17.31 9.59 -13.63
CA GLY A 79 -17.81 10.88 -13.14
C GLY A 79 -18.72 11.56 -14.17
N GLU A 80 -18.26 11.61 -15.43
CA GLU A 80 -19.02 12.16 -16.56
C GLU A 80 -20.30 11.36 -16.83
N GLU A 81 -20.24 10.02 -16.81
CA GLU A 81 -21.42 9.18 -16.97
C GLU A 81 -22.46 9.41 -15.87
N LEU A 82 -22.01 9.51 -14.61
CA LEU A 82 -22.90 9.75 -13.47
C LEU A 82 -23.50 11.16 -13.46
N GLU A 83 -22.78 12.17 -13.97
CA GLU A 83 -23.28 13.54 -14.09
C GLU A 83 -24.39 13.65 -15.16
N ASN A 84 -24.31 12.84 -16.22
CA ASN A 84 -25.25 12.84 -17.34
C ASN A 84 -26.43 11.87 -17.17
N VAL A 85 -26.64 11.29 -15.98
CA VAL A 85 -27.75 10.36 -15.72
C VAL A 85 -29.10 11.07 -15.86
N SER A 86 -29.86 10.70 -16.89
CA SER A 86 -31.20 11.22 -17.16
C SER A 86 -32.33 10.29 -16.71
N ASP A 87 -32.05 8.99 -16.59
CA ASP A 87 -33.05 7.98 -16.26
C ASP A 87 -32.44 6.77 -15.52
N PRO A 88 -33.27 5.89 -14.94
CA PRO A 88 -32.79 4.75 -14.17
C PRO A 88 -31.99 3.70 -14.95
N GLU A 89 -32.17 3.57 -16.25
CA GLU A 89 -31.39 2.62 -17.08
C GLU A 89 -29.98 3.16 -17.31
N VAL A 90 -29.87 4.47 -17.55
CA VAL A 90 -28.57 5.17 -17.62
C VAL A 90 -27.85 5.09 -16.27
N LEU A 91 -28.56 5.29 -15.15
CA LEU A 91 -27.98 5.15 -13.80
C LEU A 91 -27.45 3.73 -13.54
N HIS A 92 -28.20 2.72 -13.97
CA HIS A 92 -27.78 1.32 -13.82
C HIS A 92 -26.53 1.03 -14.66
N THR A 93 -26.50 1.51 -15.90
CA THR A 93 -25.34 1.34 -16.81
C THR A 93 -24.09 2.00 -16.24
N ALA A 94 -24.17 3.26 -15.82
CA ALA A 94 -23.04 3.97 -15.21
C ALA A 94 -22.56 3.30 -13.91
N THR A 95 -23.48 2.74 -13.12
CA THR A 95 -23.12 1.97 -11.92
C THR A 95 -22.41 0.65 -12.27
N ASP A 96 -22.88 -0.05 -13.29
CA ASP A 96 -22.25 -1.28 -13.76
C ASP A 96 -20.85 -1.01 -14.31
N GLU A 97 -20.67 0.10 -15.04
CA GLU A 97 -19.36 0.52 -15.54
C GLU A 97 -18.44 0.87 -14.37
N TYR A 98 -18.90 1.65 -13.38
CA TYR A 98 -18.15 1.93 -12.15
C TYR A 98 -17.61 0.65 -11.48
N ARG A 99 -18.42 -0.40 -11.43
CA ARG A 99 -18.02 -1.70 -10.86
C ARG A 99 -17.03 -2.46 -11.74
N ARG A 100 -17.07 -2.29 -13.06
CA ARG A 100 -16.25 -3.02 -14.04
C ARG A 100 -14.95 -2.32 -14.41
N THR A 101 -14.87 -1.00 -14.28
CA THR A 101 -13.69 -0.21 -14.67
C THR A 101 -12.94 0.29 -13.45
N LEU A 102 -13.56 1.15 -12.64
CA LEU A 102 -12.87 1.85 -11.56
C LEU A 102 -12.44 0.89 -10.45
N ILE A 103 -13.33 -0.01 -9.99
CA ILE A 103 -12.97 -0.97 -8.92
C ILE A 103 -11.77 -1.84 -9.34
N PRO A 104 -11.75 -2.46 -10.54
CA PRO A 104 -10.58 -3.20 -11.00
C PRO A 104 -9.33 -2.35 -11.21
N ALA A 105 -9.45 -1.13 -11.74
CA ALA A 105 -8.32 -0.21 -11.91
C ALA A 105 -7.66 0.13 -10.57
N VAL A 106 -8.46 0.44 -9.54
CA VAL A 106 -7.99 0.65 -8.16
C VAL A 106 -7.30 -0.60 -7.61
N GLY A 107 -7.85 -1.79 -7.89
CA GLY A 107 -7.24 -3.07 -7.50
C GLY A 107 -5.87 -3.30 -8.15
N ARG A 108 -5.73 -3.00 -9.45
CA ARG A 108 -4.45 -3.08 -10.17
C ARG A 108 -3.42 -2.10 -9.60
N LEU A 109 -3.82 -0.85 -9.38
CA LEU A 109 -2.96 0.17 -8.77
C LEU A 109 -2.48 -0.27 -7.39
N GLU A 110 -3.36 -0.78 -6.53
CA GLU A 110 -2.96 -1.29 -5.21
C GLU A 110 -1.91 -2.40 -5.34
N HIS A 111 -2.13 -3.36 -6.24
CA HIS A 111 -1.18 -4.44 -6.44
C HIS A 111 0.20 -3.93 -6.91
N ALA A 112 0.22 -3.01 -7.88
CA ALA A 112 1.44 -2.39 -8.38
C ALA A 112 2.19 -1.62 -7.28
N LEU A 113 1.48 -0.84 -6.47
CA LEU A 113 2.06 -0.07 -5.37
C LEU A 113 2.61 -0.97 -4.25
N ARG A 114 1.97 -2.11 -3.95
CA ARG A 114 2.51 -3.09 -2.99
C ARG A 114 3.83 -3.67 -3.46
N GLU A 115 3.93 -4.05 -4.74
CA GLU A 115 5.18 -4.56 -5.30
C GLU A 115 6.27 -3.49 -5.30
N ARG A 116 5.92 -2.26 -5.69
CA ARG A 116 6.86 -1.13 -5.63
C ARG A 116 7.33 -0.85 -4.20
N CYS A 117 6.41 -0.89 -3.23
CA CYS A 117 6.72 -0.73 -1.81
C CYS A 117 7.70 -1.81 -1.33
N ARG A 118 7.55 -3.07 -1.77
CA ARG A 118 8.49 -4.15 -1.45
C ARG A 118 9.90 -3.85 -1.95
N VAL A 119 10.04 -3.40 -3.20
CA VAL A 119 11.33 -3.00 -3.77
C VAL A 119 11.91 -1.81 -3.02
N PHE A 120 11.12 -0.75 -2.83
CA PHE A 120 11.52 0.47 -2.14
C PHE A 120 12.00 0.21 -0.71
N THR A 121 11.25 -0.58 0.06
CA THR A 121 11.62 -0.93 1.43
C THR A 121 12.87 -1.83 1.47
N ALA A 122 13.04 -2.76 0.53
CA ALA A 122 14.28 -3.52 0.43
C ALA A 122 15.48 -2.61 0.15
N GLU A 123 15.39 -1.72 -0.84
CA GLU A 123 16.46 -0.78 -1.19
C GLU A 123 16.82 0.15 -0.01
N ARG A 124 15.82 0.63 0.72
CA ARG A 124 16.03 1.60 1.81
C ARG A 124 16.50 0.95 3.11
N PHE A 125 15.95 -0.21 3.48
CA PHE A 125 16.16 -0.82 4.79
C PHE A 125 17.17 -1.97 4.79
N GLN A 126 17.33 -2.74 3.71
CA GLN A 126 18.26 -3.88 3.69
C GLN A 126 19.72 -3.49 4.00
N PRO A 127 20.27 -2.36 3.48
CA PRO A 127 21.63 -1.94 3.84
C PRO A 127 21.79 -1.66 5.34
N GLN A 128 20.71 -1.24 6.01
CA GLN A 128 20.73 -0.88 7.43
C GLN A 128 20.83 -2.11 8.33
N VAL A 129 20.39 -3.29 7.86
CA VAL A 129 20.59 -4.55 8.58
C VAL A 129 22.08 -4.87 8.70
N GLY A 130 22.84 -4.70 7.61
CA GLY A 130 24.29 -4.93 7.60
C GLY A 130 25.01 -3.95 8.53
N ILE A 131 24.71 -2.66 8.41
CA ILE A 131 25.26 -1.62 9.29
C ILE A 131 24.90 -1.91 10.75
N GLY A 132 23.64 -2.19 11.05
CA GLY A 132 23.20 -2.44 12.41
C GLY A 132 23.90 -3.65 13.06
N LYS A 133 24.05 -4.77 12.33
CA LYS A 133 24.80 -5.94 12.80
C LYS A 133 26.26 -5.61 13.13
N LEU A 134 26.92 -4.85 12.25
CA LEU A 134 28.30 -4.43 12.46
C LEU A 134 28.42 -3.53 13.70
N LEU A 135 27.51 -2.57 13.88
CA LEU A 135 27.48 -1.71 15.06
C LEU A 135 27.22 -2.48 16.36
N THR A 136 26.40 -3.52 16.32
CA THR A 136 26.19 -4.41 17.46
C THR A 136 27.47 -5.19 17.79
N GLN A 137 28.19 -5.70 16.78
CA GLN A 137 29.47 -6.40 17.00
C GLN A 137 30.53 -5.48 17.59
N MET A 138 30.61 -4.23 17.13
CA MET A 138 31.53 -3.22 17.64
C MET A 138 31.07 -2.59 18.97
N HIS A 139 30.05 -3.14 19.63
CA HIS A 139 29.53 -2.68 20.92
C HIS A 139 29.24 -1.17 20.98
N VAL A 140 28.76 -0.58 19.88
CA VAL A 140 28.41 0.84 19.85
C VAL A 140 27.30 1.13 20.87
N PRO A 141 27.42 2.18 21.72
CA PRO A 141 26.52 2.37 22.85
C PRO A 141 25.03 2.56 22.47
N ASP A 142 24.17 2.50 23.49
CA ASP A 142 22.70 2.72 23.42
C ASP A 142 21.96 1.79 22.46
N ASN A 143 22.53 0.59 22.23
CA ASN A 143 21.97 -0.46 21.40
C ASN A 143 21.61 0.04 19.99
N LEU A 144 22.38 1.01 19.46
CA LEU A 144 22.09 1.64 18.17
C LEU A 144 22.02 0.60 17.04
N GLY A 145 22.93 -0.38 17.06
CA GLY A 145 22.96 -1.48 16.09
C GLY A 145 21.67 -2.31 16.11
N GLU A 146 21.22 -2.71 17.29
CA GLU A 146 19.99 -3.50 17.47
C GLU A 146 18.74 -2.72 17.03
N ARG A 147 18.67 -1.44 17.38
CA ARG A 147 17.58 -0.54 16.99
C ARG A 147 17.52 -0.36 15.47
N LEU A 148 18.66 -0.21 14.80
CA LEU A 148 18.75 -0.14 13.34
C LEU A 148 18.28 -1.44 12.68
N VAL A 149 18.71 -2.60 13.18
CA VAL A 149 18.27 -3.91 12.67
C VAL A 149 16.76 -4.08 12.85
N ALA A 150 16.22 -3.74 14.03
CA ALA A 150 14.80 -3.87 14.32
C ALA A 150 13.95 -2.96 13.42
N CYS A 151 14.33 -1.68 13.30
CA CYS A 151 13.66 -0.72 12.41
C CYS A 151 13.67 -1.21 10.96
N ALA A 152 14.82 -1.71 10.48
CA ALA A 152 14.96 -2.22 9.12
C ALA A 152 14.10 -3.45 8.85
N GLN A 153 14.11 -4.43 9.76
CA GLN A 153 13.31 -5.65 9.62
C GLN A 153 11.81 -5.34 9.63
N GLN A 154 11.37 -4.43 10.52
CA GLN A 154 9.98 -3.98 10.56
C GLN A 154 9.60 -3.21 9.29
N GLY A 155 10.49 -2.34 8.78
CA GLY A 155 10.28 -1.61 7.53
C GLY A 155 10.05 -2.54 6.33
N MET A 156 10.85 -3.59 6.20
CA MET A 156 10.71 -4.59 5.13
C MET A 156 9.43 -5.43 5.21
N GLN A 157 8.82 -5.55 6.39
CA GLN A 157 7.58 -6.30 6.57
C GLN A 157 6.32 -5.52 6.15
N LEU A 158 6.41 -4.19 6.05
CA LEU A 158 5.27 -3.30 5.78
C LEU A 158 4.55 -3.63 4.46
N ALA A 159 5.27 -4.01 3.42
CA ALA A 159 4.68 -4.31 2.11
C ALA A 159 3.76 -5.56 2.12
N THR A 160 3.88 -6.41 3.13
CA THR A 160 3.23 -7.73 3.18
C THR A 160 2.01 -7.80 4.10
N GLN A 161 1.73 -6.75 4.87
CA GLN A 161 0.74 -6.79 5.95
C GLN A 161 -0.25 -5.64 5.87
N GLY A 162 -1.49 -5.90 6.32
CA GLY A 162 -2.51 -4.88 6.52
C GLY A 162 -3.14 -4.29 5.25
N THR A 163 -3.96 -3.28 5.48
CA THR A 163 -4.59 -2.40 4.50
C THR A 163 -3.59 -1.37 3.97
N VAL A 164 -3.90 -0.74 2.82
CA VAL A 164 -3.06 0.33 2.24
C VAL A 164 -2.87 1.50 3.21
N ALA A 165 -3.89 1.84 4.01
CA ALA A 165 -3.79 2.90 5.00
C ALA A 165 -2.81 2.56 6.13
N GLU A 166 -2.85 1.32 6.62
CA GLU A 166 -1.87 0.81 7.60
C GLU A 166 -0.47 0.77 7.00
N MET A 167 -0.33 0.34 5.75
CA MET A 167 0.95 0.36 5.03
C MET A 167 1.52 1.77 4.91
N LEU A 168 0.73 2.76 4.48
CA LEU A 168 1.15 4.16 4.34
C LEU A 168 1.60 4.76 5.67
N SER A 169 0.79 4.59 6.72
CA SER A 169 1.12 5.12 8.06
C SER A 169 2.34 4.42 8.66
N GLY A 170 2.47 3.11 8.49
CA GLY A 170 3.63 2.34 8.89
C GLY A 170 4.90 2.77 8.17
N LEU A 171 4.82 3.00 6.84
CA LEU A 171 5.95 3.44 6.03
C LEU A 171 6.45 4.81 6.46
N ARG A 172 5.54 5.79 6.63
CA ARG A 172 5.89 7.13 7.14
C ARG A 172 6.58 7.05 8.50
N THR A 173 6.04 6.23 9.41
CA THR A 173 6.60 6.03 10.75
C THR A 173 8.02 5.45 10.68
N ARG A 174 8.24 4.40 9.88
CA ARG A 174 9.55 3.73 9.77
C ARG A 174 10.59 4.57 9.05
N LEU A 175 10.19 5.35 8.05
CA LEU A 175 11.11 6.31 7.40
C LEU A 175 11.58 7.38 8.39
N ALA A 176 10.66 7.97 9.16
CA ALA A 176 11.02 8.97 10.18
C ALA A 176 11.93 8.40 11.28
N GLU A 177 11.65 7.18 11.74
CA GLU A 177 12.50 6.46 12.69
C GLU A 177 13.88 6.18 12.11
N LEU A 178 13.94 5.70 10.86
CA LEU A 178 15.21 5.45 10.17
C LEU A 178 16.03 6.74 10.08
N ASP A 179 15.43 7.86 9.67
CA ASP A 179 16.14 9.14 9.58
C ASP A 179 16.64 9.62 10.95
N ALA A 180 15.89 9.36 12.03
CA ALA A 180 16.35 9.62 13.39
C ALA A 180 17.57 8.76 13.77
N LEU A 181 17.52 7.47 13.48
CA LEU A 181 18.64 6.54 13.72
C LEU A 181 19.86 6.86 12.88
N GLN A 182 19.69 7.30 11.62
CA GLN A 182 20.81 7.74 10.77
C GLN A 182 21.47 8.99 11.32
N ARG A 183 20.70 9.97 11.82
CA ARG A 183 21.23 11.16 12.49
C ARG A 183 21.99 10.82 13.77
N GLU A 184 21.45 9.92 14.58
CA GLU A 184 22.13 9.41 15.78
C GLU A 184 23.43 8.66 15.41
N ARG A 185 23.43 7.91 14.31
CA ARG A 185 24.62 7.25 13.79
C ARG A 185 25.69 8.26 13.39
N SER A 186 25.35 9.32 12.64
CA SER A 186 26.33 10.31 12.19
C SER A 186 26.95 11.12 13.34
N THR A 187 26.29 11.20 14.50
CA THR A 187 26.90 11.82 15.70
C THR A 187 27.91 10.91 16.40
N ARG A 188 27.81 9.59 16.21
CA ARG A 188 28.68 8.59 16.87
C ARG A 188 29.80 8.09 15.96
N ILE A 189 29.52 8.02 14.67
CA ILE A 189 30.45 7.62 13.62
C ILE A 189 30.76 8.87 12.82
N PRO A 190 31.96 9.45 12.97
CA PRO A 190 32.34 10.63 12.23
C PRO A 190 32.22 10.39 10.72
N ASP A 191 31.64 11.36 10.03
CA ASP A 191 31.72 11.42 8.57
C ASP A 191 33.19 11.53 8.15
N GLY A 192 33.59 10.84 7.07
CA GLY A 192 34.98 10.79 6.60
C GLY A 192 35.52 9.36 6.54
N GLU A 193 36.77 9.16 6.97
CA GLU A 193 37.49 7.88 6.83
C GLU A 193 36.83 6.75 7.63
N VAL A 194 36.36 7.03 8.86
CA VAL A 194 35.64 6.05 9.71
C VAL A 194 34.32 5.64 9.07
N GLY A 195 33.46 6.60 8.72
CA GLY A 195 32.20 6.30 8.03
C GLY A 195 32.40 5.56 6.71
N GLY A 196 33.40 5.94 5.92
CA GLY A 196 33.75 5.28 4.67
C GLY A 196 34.25 3.84 4.86
N PHE A 197 35.05 3.60 5.90
CA PHE A 197 35.50 2.26 6.28
C PHE A 197 34.33 1.36 6.73
N ILE A 198 33.45 1.87 7.60
CA ILE A 198 32.25 1.14 8.05
C ILE A 198 31.32 0.80 6.89
N ALA A 199 31.09 1.74 5.96
CA ALA A 199 30.29 1.46 4.77
C ALA A 199 30.94 0.38 3.90
N ALA A 200 32.25 0.46 3.66
CA ALA A 200 32.97 -0.54 2.88
C ALA A 200 33.01 -1.92 3.55
N LEU A 201 33.01 -1.99 4.88
CA LEU A 201 32.92 -3.25 5.63
C LEU A 201 31.58 -3.95 5.39
N VAL A 202 30.49 -3.20 5.44
CA VAL A 202 29.14 -3.74 5.20
C VAL A 202 28.97 -4.23 3.76
N GLU A 203 29.62 -3.56 2.82
CA GLU A 203 29.63 -3.92 1.40
C GLU A 203 30.70 -4.99 1.04
N GLU A 204 31.37 -5.59 2.03
CA GLU A 204 32.43 -6.61 1.85
C GLU A 204 33.60 -6.16 0.95
N ARG A 205 33.86 -4.86 0.90
CA ARG A 205 34.86 -4.21 0.04
C ARG A 205 35.86 -3.36 0.81
N ALA A 206 35.83 -3.42 2.13
CA ALA A 206 36.85 -2.84 2.97
C ALA A 206 38.21 -3.49 2.67
N THR A 207 39.25 -2.66 2.59
CA THR A 207 40.63 -3.11 2.39
C THR A 207 41.51 -2.56 3.49
N LEU A 208 42.68 -3.16 3.69
CA LEU A 208 43.67 -2.67 4.66
C LEU A 208 44.12 -1.23 4.37
N ALA A 209 44.07 -0.78 3.11
CA ALA A 209 44.37 0.60 2.74
C ALA A 209 43.37 1.61 3.31
N MET A 210 42.18 1.17 3.70
CA MET A 210 41.15 2.01 4.32
C MET A 210 41.28 2.09 5.85
N VAL A 211 42.21 1.33 6.44
CA VAL A 211 42.49 1.35 7.89
C VAL A 211 43.48 2.47 8.17
N THR A 212 42.96 3.69 8.26
CA THR A 212 43.73 4.90 8.58
C THR A 212 43.95 5.04 10.09
N PRO A 213 44.84 5.95 10.54
CA PRO A 213 45.03 6.19 11.98
C PRO A 213 43.73 6.55 12.71
N ASP A 214 42.86 7.33 12.07
CA ASP A 214 41.56 7.72 12.61
C ASP A 214 40.63 6.50 12.78
N VAL A 215 40.63 5.59 11.80
CA VAL A 215 39.89 4.32 11.88
C VAL A 215 40.42 3.44 13.01
N VAL A 216 41.74 3.30 13.15
CA VAL A 216 42.37 2.50 14.21
C VAL A 216 42.03 3.07 15.59
N GLN A 217 42.15 4.39 15.75
CA GLN A 217 41.83 5.06 17.00
C GLN A 217 40.35 4.85 17.36
N TRP A 218 39.45 5.06 16.41
CA TRP A 218 38.02 4.88 16.64
C TRP A 218 37.67 3.43 17.02
N LEU A 219 38.24 2.44 16.32
CA LEU A 219 38.07 1.02 16.65
C LEU A 219 38.61 0.68 18.04
N ALA A 220 39.72 1.30 18.46
CA ALA A 220 40.28 1.11 19.80
C ALA A 220 39.35 1.64 20.89
N GLU A 221 38.83 2.85 20.69
CA GLU A 221 37.91 3.51 21.62
C GLU A 221 36.61 2.73 21.83
N HIS A 222 36.19 1.96 20.82
CA HIS A 222 34.98 1.14 20.85
C HIS A 222 35.26 -0.36 21.08
N GLY A 223 36.50 -0.73 21.42
CA GLY A 223 36.87 -2.12 21.74
C GLY A 223 36.76 -3.10 20.56
N ALA A 224 36.63 -2.60 19.33
CA ALA A 224 36.40 -3.41 18.13
C ALA A 224 37.69 -3.88 17.44
N LEU A 225 38.87 -3.41 17.89
CA LEU A 225 40.17 -3.76 17.30
C LEU A 225 40.41 -5.28 17.25
N GLU A 226 40.02 -6.00 18.29
CA GLU A 226 40.23 -7.45 18.39
C GLU A 226 39.23 -8.25 17.53
N ASP A 227 38.10 -7.65 17.16
CA ASP A 227 37.08 -8.29 16.32
C ASP A 227 37.50 -8.29 14.84
N PHE A 228 38.31 -7.33 14.42
CA PHE A 228 38.90 -7.27 13.08
C PHE A 228 40.21 -8.06 13.00
N VAL A 229 40.16 -9.37 13.30
CA VAL A 229 41.30 -10.27 13.06
C VAL A 229 41.49 -10.44 11.55
N VAL A 230 42.46 -9.72 10.99
CA VAL A 230 42.94 -9.92 9.62
C VAL A 230 43.49 -11.34 9.53
N ARG A 231 42.72 -12.27 8.97
CA ARG A 231 43.25 -13.59 8.60
C ARG A 231 44.15 -13.41 7.38
N PRO A 232 45.48 -13.65 7.48
CA PRO A 232 46.33 -13.63 6.31
C PRO A 232 45.85 -14.73 5.35
N ARG A 233 45.72 -14.38 4.07
CA ARG A 233 45.61 -15.36 2.99
C ARG A 233 46.94 -16.05 2.76
#